data_AF-A0A2N9HKL6-F1
#
_entry.id   AF-A0A2N9HKL6-F1
#
_cell.length_a   1.000
_cell.length_b   1.000
_cell.length_c   1.000
_cell.angle_alpha   90.00
_cell.angle_beta   90.00
_cell.angle_gamma   90.00
#
_symmetry.space_group_name_H-M   'P 1'
#
loop_
_entity.id
_entity.type
_entity.pdbx_description
1 polymer ?
#
loop_
_entity_poly.entity_id
_entity_poly.type
_entity_poly.pdbx_seq_one_letter_code
_entity_poly.pdbx_strand_id
1 'polypeptide(L)'
;MESKSVCINEALREDELRAILGKLESDKDKEAFGLVCKKWLYLQSTERKRLAARAGTHMLRKMAARFTKVVELDLSQSPSRSFSPGLTDSDLSVIARGFTCLRLLSLYNCKVS
;
A
#
# COMPACT_ATOMS: atom_id res chain seq x y z
N MET A 1 36.15 26.02 7.56
CA MET A 1 35.61 25.34 6.37
C MET A 1 34.40 24.56 6.82
N GLU A 2 33.22 24.98 6.39
CA GLU A 2 31.97 24.32 6.75
C GLU A 2 31.82 23.08 5.87
N SER A 3 32.03 21.90 6.46
CA SER A 3 31.76 20.63 5.80
C SER A 3 30.29 20.60 5.42
N LYS A 4 29.97 20.81 4.14
CA LYS A 4 28.61 20.66 3.63
C LYS A 4 28.15 19.25 3.94
N SER A 5 27.32 19.13 4.98
CA SER A 5 26.68 17.88 5.37
C SER A 5 25.86 17.38 4.17
N VAL A 6 26.21 16.20 3.67
CA VAL A 6 25.46 15.56 2.58
C VAL A 6 24.14 15.07 3.14
N CYS A 7 23.03 15.66 2.69
CA CYS A 7 21.71 15.17 3.04
C CYS A 7 21.42 13.87 2.29
N ILE A 8 21.26 12.76 3.01
CA ILE A 8 21.03 11.43 2.43
C ILE A 8 19.80 11.39 1.51
N ASN A 9 18.79 12.21 1.80
CA ASN A 9 17.55 12.29 1.02
C ASN A 9 17.77 12.83 -0.41
N GLU A 10 18.76 13.70 -0.56
CA GLU A 10 19.17 14.29 -1.84
C GLU A 10 20.25 13.46 -2.53
N ALA A 11 21.11 12.79 -1.76
CA ALA A 11 22.24 12.05 -2.28
C ALA A 11 21.87 10.69 -2.89
N LEU A 12 20.93 9.96 -2.26
CA LEU A 12 20.55 8.62 -2.73
C LEU A 12 19.55 8.69 -3.90
N ARG A 13 19.84 7.92 -4.95
CA ARG A 13 18.93 7.70 -6.07
C ARG A 13 17.80 6.75 -5.68
N GLU A 14 16.75 6.72 -6.49
CA GLU A 14 15.58 5.91 -6.17
C GLU A 14 15.84 4.39 -6.19
N ASP A 15 16.71 3.91 -7.08
CA ASP A 15 17.13 2.52 -7.16
C ASP A 15 17.89 2.08 -5.90
N GLU A 16 18.77 2.94 -5.39
CA GLU A 16 19.50 2.71 -4.13
C GLU A 16 18.54 2.65 -2.94
N LEU A 17 17.56 3.55 -2.87
CA LEU A 17 16.52 3.55 -1.85
C LEU A 17 15.61 2.32 -1.93
N ARG A 18 15.27 1.86 -3.15
CA ARG A 18 14.52 0.61 -3.35
C ARG A 18 15.33 -0.60 -2.88
N ALA A 19 16.64 -0.63 -3.16
CA ALA A 19 17.52 -1.69 -2.68
C ALA A 19 17.56 -1.74 -1.14
N ILE A 20 17.67 -0.58 -0.48
CA ILE A 20 17.60 -0.48 0.99
C ILE A 20 16.25 -0.98 1.51
N LEU A 21 15.14 -0.50 0.94
CA LEU A 21 13.80 -0.93 1.33
C LEU A 21 13.61 -2.45 1.21
N GLY A 22 14.15 -3.06 0.15
CA GLY A 22 14.13 -4.51 -0.07
C GLY A 22 14.93 -5.32 0.95
N LYS A 23 15.85 -4.69 1.69
CA LYS A 23 16.63 -5.32 2.76
C LYS A 23 15.98 -5.18 4.15
N LEU A 24 14.92 -4.39 4.29
CA LEU A 24 14.20 -4.30 5.56
C LEU A 24 13.40 -5.58 5.79
N GLU A 25 13.66 -6.23 6.93
CA GLU A 25 13.05 -7.52 7.24
C GLU A 25 11.64 -7.36 7.80
N SER A 26 11.42 -6.36 8.67
CA SER A 26 10.14 -6.17 9.34
C SER A 26 9.23 -5.21 8.59
N ASP A 27 7.92 -5.47 8.63
CA ASP A 27 6.92 -4.54 8.10
C ASP A 27 6.92 -3.21 8.86
N LYS A 28 7.28 -3.23 10.16
CA LYS A 28 7.39 -2.03 10.98
C LYS A 28 8.48 -1.09 10.45
N ASP A 29 9.63 -1.62 10.08
CA ASP A 29 10.73 -0.83 9.53
C ASP A 29 10.38 -0.29 8.14
N LYS A 30 9.68 -1.09 7.33
CA LYS A 30 9.15 -0.63 6.02
C LYS A 30 8.15 0.50 6.17
N GLU A 31 7.29 0.48 7.19
CA GLU A 31 6.40 1.61 7.46
C GLU A 31 7.19 2.84 7.95
N ALA A 32 8.17 2.66 8.85
CA ALA A 32 9.03 3.74 9.33
C ALA A 32 9.84 4.40 8.20
N PHE A 33 10.32 3.60 7.23
CA PHE A 33 11.01 4.09 6.02
C PHE A 33 10.17 5.14 5.28
N GLY A 34 8.85 4.91 5.15
CA GLY A 34 7.95 5.84 4.46
C GLY A 34 7.73 7.16 5.22
N LEU A 35 8.10 7.25 6.49
CA LEU A 35 7.89 8.45 7.32
C LEU A 35 9.04 9.47 7.22
N VAL A 36 10.14 9.14 6.53
CA VAL A 36 11.31 10.02 6.40
C VAL A 36 10.98 11.27 5.58
N CYS A 37 10.49 11.11 4.35
CA CYS A 37 10.04 12.21 3.50
C CYS A 37 9.14 11.71 2.35
N LYS A 38 8.59 12.62 1.54
CA LYS A 38 7.67 12.30 0.44
C LYS A 38 8.26 11.32 -0.59
N LYS A 39 9.57 11.43 -0.90
CA LYS A 39 10.27 10.54 -1.84
C LYS A 39 10.30 9.10 -1.31
N TRP A 40 10.65 8.93 -0.04
CA TRP A 40 10.71 7.61 0.59
C TRP A 40 9.32 7.00 0.73
N LEU A 41 8.31 7.81 1.09
CA LEU A 41 6.91 7.38 1.13
C LEU A 41 6.42 6.87 -0.22
N TYR A 42 6.76 7.59 -1.30
CA TYR A 42 6.39 7.21 -2.67
C TYR A 42 7.02 5.86 -3.07
N LEU A 43 8.31 5.68 -2.80
CA LEU A 43 9.00 4.41 -3.07
C LEU A 43 8.41 3.26 -2.25
N GLN A 44 8.19 3.47 -0.95
CA GLN A 44 7.54 2.49 -0.08
C GLN A 44 6.16 2.08 -0.60
N SER A 45 5.37 3.06 -1.04
CA SER A 45 4.00 2.80 -1.50
C SER A 45 3.97 2.10 -2.86
N THR A 46 4.94 2.34 -3.73
CA THR A 46 5.04 1.68 -5.05
C THR A 46 5.71 0.32 -5.01
N GLU A 47 6.51 0.02 -3.98
CA GLU A 47 7.06 -1.32 -3.76
C GLU A 47 6.08 -2.28 -3.08
N ARG A 48 5.06 -1.77 -2.38
CA ARG A 48 4.07 -2.60 -1.71
C ARG A 48 3.17 -3.34 -2.72
N LYS A 49 3.48 -4.62 -2.99
CA LYS A 49 2.74 -5.45 -3.96
C LYS A 49 1.50 -6.14 -3.41
N ARG A 50 1.40 -6.27 -2.08
CA ARG A 50 0.30 -6.96 -1.41
C ARG A 50 -0.34 -6.07 -0.34
N LEU A 51 -1.66 -6.04 -0.31
CA LEU A 51 -2.44 -5.36 0.70
C LEU A 51 -3.50 -6.30 1.24
N ALA A 52 -3.63 -6.34 2.57
CA ALA A 52 -4.76 -6.94 3.25
C ALA A 52 -5.44 -5.85 4.08
N ALA A 53 -6.72 -5.58 3.84
CA ALA A 53 -7.43 -4.51 4.52
C ALA A 53 -8.93 -4.72 4.58
N ARG A 54 -9.55 -4.08 5.57
CA ARG A 54 -11.01 -3.89 5.63
C ARG A 54 -11.26 -2.41 5.43
N ALA A 55 -11.78 -2.06 4.27
CA ALA A 55 -11.89 -0.68 3.82
C ALA A 55 -13.19 -0.49 3.06
N GLY A 56 -13.97 0.52 3.44
CA GLY A 56 -15.06 1.01 2.60
C GLY A 56 -14.55 1.90 1.47
N THR A 57 -15.46 2.30 0.60
CA THR A 57 -15.20 2.97 -0.69
C THR A 57 -14.22 4.13 -0.59
N HIS A 58 -14.39 5.00 0.40
CA HIS A 58 -13.52 6.16 0.59
C HIS A 58 -12.08 5.76 0.91
N MET A 59 -11.89 4.76 1.77
CA MET A 59 -10.56 4.27 2.12
C MET A 59 -9.93 3.51 0.95
N LEU A 60 -10.71 2.71 0.21
CA LEU A 60 -10.24 2.05 -1.01
C LEU A 60 -9.71 3.06 -2.04
N ARG A 61 -10.34 4.22 -2.21
CA ARG A 61 -9.82 5.29 -3.09
C ARG A 61 -8.48 5.81 -2.62
N LYS A 62 -8.32 6.06 -1.31
CA LYS A 62 -7.05 6.51 -0.73
C LYS A 62 -5.95 5.45 -0.89
N MET A 63 -6.30 4.19 -0.68
CA MET A 63 -5.39 3.06 -0.87
C MET A 63 -4.94 2.93 -2.32
N ALA A 64 -5.86 2.98 -3.28
CA ALA A 64 -5.55 2.93 -4.70
C ALA A 64 -4.62 4.09 -5.14
N ALA A 65 -4.87 5.30 -4.63
CA ALA A 65 -4.03 6.46 -4.92
C ALA A 65 -2.62 6.36 -4.32
N ARG A 66 -2.49 5.73 -3.13
CA ARG A 66 -1.19 5.54 -2.47
C ARG A 66 -0.41 4.38 -3.10
N PHE A 67 -1.04 3.22 -3.23
CA PHE A 67 -0.38 1.97 -3.58
C PHE A 67 -0.66 1.59 -5.04
N THR A 68 -0.10 2.37 -5.96
CA THR A 68 -0.40 2.29 -7.40
C THR A 68 0.12 1.05 -8.12
N LYS A 69 0.95 0.23 -7.45
CA LYS A 69 1.60 -0.96 -8.02
C LYS A 69 1.23 -2.25 -7.27
N VAL A 70 0.10 -2.24 -6.56
CA VAL A 70 -0.44 -3.42 -5.89
C VAL A 70 -0.85 -4.46 -6.92
N VAL A 71 -0.44 -5.70 -6.67
CA VAL A 71 -0.71 -6.87 -7.50
C VAL A 71 -1.73 -7.79 -6.82
N GLU A 72 -1.75 -7.80 -5.48
CA GLU A 72 -2.65 -8.64 -4.69
C GLU A 72 -3.38 -7.81 -3.64
N LEU A 73 -4.71 -7.89 -3.65
CA LEU A 73 -5.58 -7.23 -2.69
C LEU A 73 -6.43 -8.29 -2.00
N ASP A 74 -6.29 -8.38 -0.69
CA ASP A 74 -7.05 -9.27 0.17
C ASP A 74 -8.06 -8.47 1.01
N LEU A 75 -9.34 -8.69 0.73
CA LEU A 75 -10.47 -8.10 1.46
C LEU A 75 -11.25 -9.15 2.25
N SER A 76 -10.65 -10.33 2.46
CA SER A 76 -11.30 -11.46 3.11
C SER A 76 -11.80 -11.08 4.50
N GLN A 77 -13.00 -11.56 4.84
CA GLN A 77 -13.60 -11.33 6.14
C GLN A 77 -13.43 -12.54 7.06
N SER A 78 -13.34 -12.27 8.37
CA SER A 78 -13.41 -13.35 9.36
C SER A 78 -14.87 -13.79 9.53
N PRO A 79 -15.17 -15.10 9.60
CA PRO A 79 -16.50 -15.60 9.96
C PRO A 79 -17.02 -15.03 11.28
N SER A 80 -16.12 -14.80 12.25
CA SER A 80 -16.45 -14.32 13.61
C SER A 80 -16.45 -12.81 13.77
N ARG A 81 -15.93 -12.06 12.78
CA ARG A 81 -15.85 -10.59 12.81
C ARG A 81 -16.12 -10.03 11.42
N SER A 82 -17.29 -10.36 10.86
CA SER A 82 -17.74 -9.80 9.59
C SER A 82 -17.96 -8.30 9.75
N PHE A 83 -17.34 -7.51 8.88
CA PHE A 83 -17.60 -6.07 8.83
C PHE A 83 -18.97 -5.87 8.16
N SER A 84 -19.83 -5.05 8.76
CA SER A 84 -21.14 -4.69 8.20
C SER A 84 -21.17 -3.18 7.96
N PRO A 85 -21.51 -2.69 6.76
CA PRO A 85 -21.92 -3.46 5.58
C PRO A 85 -20.78 -4.29 4.98
N GLY A 86 -21.16 -5.30 4.20
CA GLY A 86 -20.23 -6.11 3.41
C GLY A 86 -19.59 -5.32 2.26
N LEU A 87 -19.01 -6.03 1.30
CA LEU A 87 -18.48 -5.41 0.09
C LEU A 87 -19.64 -4.96 -0.81
N THR A 88 -19.62 -3.70 -1.22
CA THR A 88 -20.65 -3.12 -2.11
C THR A 88 -20.17 -3.01 -3.55
N ASP A 89 -21.08 -2.84 -4.50
CA ASP A 89 -20.75 -2.55 -5.91
C ASP A 89 -19.91 -1.29 -6.08
N SER A 90 -20.11 -0.31 -5.19
CA SER A 90 -19.33 0.92 -5.19
C SER A 90 -17.86 0.67 -4.81
N ASP A 91 -17.60 -0.29 -3.93
CA ASP A 91 -16.25 -0.73 -3.57
C ASP A 91 -15.58 -1.46 -4.73
N LEU A 92 -16.30 -2.40 -5.36
CA LEU A 92 -15.82 -3.13 -6.54
C LEU A 92 -15.51 -2.18 -7.71
N SER A 93 -16.34 -1.16 -7.92
CA SER A 93 -16.12 -0.11 -8.92
C SER A 93 -14.85 0.71 -8.66
N VAL A 94 -14.53 0.97 -7.39
CA VAL A 94 -13.26 1.62 -7.03
C VAL A 94 -12.09 0.68 -7.25
N ILE A 95 -12.24 -0.60 -6.91
CA ILE A 95 -11.17 -1.60 -7.09
C ILE A 95 -10.81 -1.73 -8.58
N ALA A 96 -11.82 -1.92 -9.43
CA ALA A 96 -11.65 -2.09 -10.87
C ALA A 96 -10.98 -0.88 -11.54
N ARG A 97 -11.28 0.35 -11.08
CA ARG A 97 -10.72 1.59 -11.66
C ARG A 97 -9.38 1.99 -11.05
N GLY A 98 -9.20 1.75 -9.76
CA GLY A 98 -8.09 2.31 -8.98
C GLY A 98 -6.87 1.41 -8.89
N PHE A 99 -7.05 0.09 -8.82
CA PHE A 99 -5.94 -0.86 -8.68
C PHE A 99 -5.58 -1.46 -10.06
N THR A 100 -5.01 -0.62 -10.93
CA THR A 100 -4.76 -0.95 -12.34
C THR A 100 -3.75 -2.08 -12.56
N CYS A 101 -2.94 -2.41 -11.56
CA CYS A 101 -1.96 -3.49 -11.61
C CYS A 101 -2.45 -4.78 -10.92
N LEU A 102 -3.71 -4.81 -10.45
CA LEU A 102 -4.24 -5.92 -9.66
C LEU A 102 -4.36 -7.19 -10.50
N ARG A 103 -3.86 -8.30 -9.97
CA ARG A 103 -3.91 -9.63 -10.58
C ARG A 103 -4.64 -10.65 -9.72
N LEU A 104 -4.62 -10.48 -8.41
CA LEU A 104 -5.29 -11.35 -7.45
C LEU A 104 -6.16 -10.52 -6.51
N LEU A 105 -7.44 -10.85 -6.45
CA LEU A 105 -8.41 -10.27 -5.52
C LEU A 105 -9.01 -11.38 -4.66
N SER A 106 -8.73 -11.38 -3.36
CA SER A 106 -9.35 -12.33 -2.42
C SER A 106 -10.57 -11.70 -1.76
N LEU A 107 -11.72 -12.32 -1.97
CA LEU A 107 -13.02 -11.92 -1.39
C LEU A 107 -13.58 -13.01 -0.46
N TYR A 108 -12.71 -13.81 0.15
CA TYR A 108 -13.13 -14.94 0.96
C TYR A 108 -14.03 -14.50 2.12
N ASN A 109 -15.18 -15.15 2.29
CA ASN A 109 -16.22 -14.79 3.27
C ASN A 109 -16.76 -13.35 3.18
N CYS A 110 -16.55 -12.64 2.07
CA CYS A 110 -17.20 -11.36 1.86
C CYS A 110 -18.71 -11.57 1.72
N LYS A 111 -19.49 -10.80 2.48
CA LYS A 111 -20.94 -10.70 2.30
C LYS A 111 -21.20 -9.69 1.19
N VAL A 112 -22.05 -10.07 0.23
CA VAL A 112 -22.61 -9.14 -0.75
C VAL A 112 -23.78 -8.43 -0.06
N SER A 113 -23.79 -7.09 -0.11
CA SER A 113 -24.84 -6.26 0.45
C SER A 113 -25.56 -5.48 -0.62
#